data_AF-A0A0A9VZV3-F1
#
_entry.id   AF-A0A0A9VZV3-F1
#
_cell.length_a   1.000
_cell.length_b   1.000
_cell.length_c   1.000
_cell.angle_alpha   90.00
_cell.angle_beta   90.00
_cell.angle_gamma   90.00
#
_symmetry.space_group_name_H-M   'P 1'
#
loop_
_entity.id
_entity.type
_entity.pdbx_description
1 polymer ?
#
loop_
_entity_poly.entity_id
_entity_poly.type
_entity_poly.pdbx_seq_one_letter_code
_entity_poly.pdbx_strand_id
1 'polypeptide(L)'
;MNSIFQSIFSSHTRTLTKKLFTNLKNHAETCAAQLPAQCLHCQMYKVTSALCTDMYSSLEILCPELTPREPSYVNVFNGVQYELLQIPNVPPIVTPNVLHLRYLLHQNSHEFSSNRQQCAYEYFIHLLNQLESEFTADVESDYSCWQTTRIVCTRCNGVYYQHSQVVNIDISVLKSSGDHQVDTSPSHAIPFAETIVRYAEEKPLENFDCRNCSART
;
A
#
# COMPACT_ATOMS: atom_id res chain seq x y z
N MET A 1 5.03 5.77 2.11
CA MET A 1 5.65 4.44 2.33
C MET A 1 5.17 3.78 3.61
N ASN A 2 5.64 4.19 4.80
CA ASN A 2 5.19 3.58 6.06
C ASN A 2 3.66 3.65 6.20
N SER A 3 3.06 4.78 5.82
CA SER A 3 1.60 4.92 5.75
C SER A 3 0.93 3.85 4.89
N ILE A 4 1.43 3.61 3.67
CA ILE A 4 0.91 2.60 2.75
C ILE A 4 1.05 1.18 3.31
N PHE A 5 2.21 0.85 3.87
CA PHE A 5 2.39 -0.43 4.56
C PHE A 5 1.39 -0.61 5.69
N GLN A 6 1.24 0.39 6.55
CA GLN A 6 0.28 0.34 7.65
C GLN A 6 -1.14 0.20 7.12
N SER A 7 -1.51 0.87 6.03
CA SER A 7 -2.84 0.72 5.41
C SER A 7 -3.08 -0.69 4.86
N ILE A 8 -2.16 -1.22 4.04
CA ILE A 8 -2.29 -2.54 3.39
C ILE A 8 -2.29 -3.67 4.42
N PHE A 9 -1.52 -3.53 5.49
CA PHE A 9 -1.37 -4.56 6.51
C PHE A 9 -2.18 -4.29 7.79
N SER A 10 -3.06 -3.29 7.77
CA SER A 10 -3.98 -3.00 8.87
C SER A 10 -5.01 -4.10 9.06
N SER A 11 -5.67 -4.09 10.22
CA SER A 11 -6.69 -5.08 10.61
C SER A 11 -7.89 -5.19 9.64
N HIS A 12 -8.14 -4.18 8.81
CA HIS A 12 -9.26 -4.13 7.88
C HIS A 12 -9.00 -4.92 6.58
N THR A 13 -7.74 -5.19 6.25
CA THR A 13 -7.28 -5.95 5.07
C THR A 13 -6.73 -7.32 5.48
N ARG A 14 -7.35 -7.95 6.49
CA ARG A 14 -6.91 -9.21 7.08
C ARG A 14 -6.90 -10.38 6.09
N THR A 15 -7.67 -10.29 5.01
CA THR A 15 -7.74 -11.33 3.97
C THR A 15 -6.41 -11.48 3.25
N LEU A 16 -5.83 -10.38 2.76
CA LEU A 16 -4.52 -10.38 2.11
C LEU A 16 -3.41 -10.88 3.04
N THR A 17 -3.34 -10.35 4.27
CA THR A 17 -2.33 -10.76 5.26
C THR A 17 -2.42 -12.25 5.59
N LYS A 18 -3.64 -12.80 5.69
CA LYS A 18 -3.88 -14.25 5.90
C LYS A 18 -3.48 -15.08 4.68
N LYS A 19 -3.81 -14.64 3.46
CA LYS A 19 -3.41 -15.29 2.21
C LYS A 19 -1.87 -15.39 2.16
N LEU A 20 -1.18 -14.27 2.37
CA LEU A 20 0.28 -14.21 2.39
C LEU A 20 0.88 -15.09 3.50
N PHE A 21 0.34 -15.03 4.72
CA PHE A 21 0.80 -15.88 5.83
C PHE A 21 0.67 -17.37 5.49
N THR A 22 -0.45 -17.77 4.91
CA THR A 22 -0.72 -19.17 4.55
C THR A 22 0.21 -19.66 3.44
N ASN A 23 0.38 -18.85 2.39
CA ASN A 23 1.25 -19.18 1.26
C ASN A 23 2.73 -19.26 1.65
N LEU A 24 3.16 -18.45 2.62
CA LEU A 24 4.57 -18.34 3.00
C LEU A 24 4.98 -19.21 4.19
N LYS A 25 4.04 -19.88 4.85
CA LYS A 25 4.28 -20.63 6.11
C LYS A 25 5.42 -21.65 6.00
N ASN A 26 5.52 -22.33 4.88
CA ASN A 26 6.51 -23.40 4.67
C ASN A 26 7.74 -22.92 3.88
N HIS A 27 7.81 -21.63 3.52
CA HIS A 27 8.89 -21.12 2.68
C HIS A 27 10.28 -21.31 3.30
N ALA A 28 10.38 -21.22 4.63
CA ALA A 28 11.64 -21.39 5.35
C ALA A 28 12.29 -22.77 5.11
N GLU A 29 11.49 -23.81 4.85
CA GLU A 29 11.98 -25.18 4.61
C GLU A 29 12.56 -25.35 3.21
N THR A 30 12.13 -24.53 2.25
CA THR A 30 12.50 -24.61 0.83
C THR A 30 13.30 -23.40 0.36
N CYS A 31 13.69 -22.50 1.27
CA CYS A 31 14.36 -21.25 0.91
C CYS A 31 15.78 -21.52 0.39
N ALA A 32 16.06 -21.09 -0.84
CA ALA A 32 17.38 -21.22 -1.45
C ALA A 32 18.37 -20.11 -1.02
N ALA A 33 17.90 -19.07 -0.33
CA ALA A 33 18.75 -17.96 0.08
C ALA A 33 19.68 -18.37 1.24
N GLN A 34 20.93 -17.93 1.19
CA GLN A 34 21.90 -18.19 2.26
C GLN A 34 21.50 -17.53 3.59
N LEU A 35 20.81 -16.37 3.51
CA LEU A 35 20.34 -15.62 4.68
C LEU A 35 18.86 -15.24 4.50
N PRO A 36 18.00 -15.48 5.51
CA PRO A 36 16.59 -15.04 5.46
C PRO A 36 16.42 -13.52 5.27
N ALA A 37 17.43 -12.73 5.66
CA ALA A 37 17.47 -11.28 5.48
C ALA A 37 17.56 -10.84 4.01
N GLN A 38 18.00 -11.73 3.12
CA GLN A 38 18.16 -11.47 1.68
C GLN A 38 17.01 -12.05 0.85
N CYS A 39 16.07 -12.75 1.48
CA CYS A 39 14.93 -13.35 0.81
C CYS A 39 13.66 -12.55 1.07
N LEU A 40 13.02 -12.10 -0.01
CA LEU A 40 11.79 -11.31 0.05
C LEU A 40 10.65 -12.11 0.74
N HIS A 41 10.50 -13.38 0.40
CA HIS A 41 9.49 -14.28 1.00
C HIS A 41 9.69 -14.48 2.50
N CYS A 42 10.94 -14.68 2.96
CA CYS A 42 11.25 -14.76 4.39
C CYS A 42 10.91 -13.46 5.13
N GLN A 43 11.26 -12.30 4.57
CA GLN A 43 10.96 -11.01 5.19
C GLN A 43 9.45 -10.72 5.20
N MET A 44 8.72 -11.08 4.15
CA MET A 44 7.27 -10.95 4.10
C MET A 44 6.57 -11.89 5.08
N TYR A 45 7.03 -13.14 5.21
CA TYR A 45 6.50 -14.08 6.20
C TYR A 45 6.69 -13.55 7.62
N LYS A 46 7.87 -13.00 7.93
CA LYS A 46 8.13 -12.38 9.23
C LYS A 46 7.12 -11.28 9.58
N VAL A 47 6.83 -10.39 8.63
CA VAL A 47 5.87 -9.30 8.84
C VAL A 47 4.44 -9.85 8.99
N THR A 48 4.00 -10.69 8.05
CA THR A 48 2.63 -11.24 8.04
C THR A 48 2.35 -12.16 9.21
N SER A 49 3.31 -13.00 9.62
CA SER A 49 3.22 -13.84 10.80
C SER A 49 2.98 -13.00 12.05
N ALA A 50 3.81 -11.99 12.26
CA ALA A 50 3.73 -11.19 13.47
C ALA A 50 2.47 -10.30 13.52
N LEU A 51 1.91 -9.90 12.37
CA LEU A 51 0.60 -9.24 12.27
C LEU A 51 -0.58 -10.19 12.49
N CYS A 52 -0.46 -11.46 12.09
CA CYS A 52 -1.54 -12.44 12.20
C CYS A 52 -1.60 -13.13 13.57
N THR A 53 -0.48 -13.22 14.29
CA THR A 53 -0.33 -14.03 15.51
C THR A 53 -0.31 -13.23 16.81
N ASP A 54 -0.59 -11.92 16.76
CA ASP A 54 -0.53 -11.00 17.90
C ASP A 54 0.83 -11.01 18.64
N MET A 55 1.88 -11.56 18.02
CA MET A 55 3.23 -11.66 18.61
C MET A 55 3.87 -10.30 18.87
N TYR A 56 3.36 -9.22 18.30
CA TYR A 56 3.74 -7.84 18.64
C TYR A 56 3.05 -7.33 19.92
N SER A 57 1.88 -7.85 20.23
CA SER A 57 1.02 -7.41 21.34
C SER A 57 1.36 -8.12 22.66
N SER A 58 2.00 -9.28 22.59
CA SER A 58 2.32 -10.14 23.73
C SER A 58 3.80 -10.04 24.13
N LEU A 59 4.29 -8.84 24.46
CA LEU A 59 5.63 -8.68 25.04
C LEU A 59 5.71 -9.06 26.53
N GLU A 60 4.61 -9.45 27.17
CA GLU A 60 4.59 -9.77 28.60
C GLU A 60 4.97 -11.21 28.97
N ILE A 61 5.09 -12.16 28.04
CA ILE A 61 5.05 -13.59 28.44
C ILE A 61 6.38 -14.36 28.30
N LEU A 62 7.39 -13.88 27.59
CA LEU A 62 8.48 -14.78 27.15
C LEU A 62 9.77 -14.86 27.97
N CYS A 63 10.04 -14.03 28.99
CA CYS A 63 11.26 -14.21 29.80
C CYS A 63 11.13 -13.78 31.27
N PRO A 64 10.75 -14.66 32.22
CA PRO A 64 10.89 -14.38 33.64
C PRO A 64 12.34 -14.51 34.16
N GLU A 65 13.23 -15.14 33.40
CA GLU A 65 14.56 -15.56 33.90
C GLU A 65 15.67 -15.32 32.88
N LEU A 66 16.18 -14.10 32.75
CA LEU A 66 17.51 -13.90 32.16
C LEU A 66 18.29 -12.87 32.98
N THR A 67 19.21 -13.40 33.79
CA THR A 67 20.27 -12.65 34.47
C THR A 67 21.15 -11.89 33.46
N PRO A 68 21.78 -10.76 33.84
CA PRO A 68 22.54 -9.91 32.91
C PRO A 68 23.75 -10.66 32.36
N ARG A 69 23.78 -10.89 31.04
CA ARG A 69 25.01 -11.28 30.31
C ARG A 69 25.45 -10.12 29.45
N GLU A 70 26.76 -9.88 29.46
CA GLU A 70 27.42 -8.77 28.77
C GLU A 70 27.16 -8.76 27.25
N PRO A 71 27.12 -7.57 26.63
CA PRO A 71 26.76 -7.42 25.23
C PRO A 71 27.90 -7.90 24.34
N SER A 72 27.60 -8.84 23.45
CA SER A 72 28.35 -8.97 22.20
C SER A 72 27.35 -9.01 21.06
N TYR A 73 27.49 -8.09 20.10
CA TYR A 73 27.52 -8.29 18.64
C TYR A 73 27.41 -6.93 17.93
N VAL A 74 28.35 -6.69 17.03
CA VAL A 74 28.44 -5.53 16.12
C VAL A 74 27.77 -5.94 14.81
N ASN A 75 26.76 -5.20 14.34
CA ASN A 75 26.28 -5.31 12.95
C ASN A 75 26.87 -4.17 12.13
N VAL A 76 27.79 -4.52 11.23
CA VAL A 76 28.33 -3.59 10.22
C VAL A 76 27.55 -3.81 8.93
N PHE A 77 26.76 -2.82 8.50
CA PHE A 77 26.24 -2.77 7.14
C PHE A 77 26.63 -1.42 6.53
N ASN A 78 27.44 -1.46 5.46
CA ASN A 78 27.88 -0.31 4.65
C ASN A 78 28.47 0.91 5.40
N GLY A 79 29.32 0.70 6.41
CA GLY A 79 30.16 1.76 6.97
C GLY A 79 29.42 2.90 7.68
N VAL A 80 28.09 2.81 7.83
CA VAL A 80 27.31 3.74 8.65
C VAL A 80 27.02 3.03 9.97
N GLN A 81 27.68 3.49 11.04
CA GLN A 81 27.34 3.09 12.40
C GLN A 81 25.97 3.66 12.73
N TYR A 82 24.95 2.80 12.79
CA TYR A 82 23.72 3.13 13.50
C TYR A 82 23.91 2.69 14.95
N GLU A 83 24.07 3.67 15.84
CA GLU A 83 23.98 3.42 17.27
C GLU A 83 22.51 3.14 17.59
N LEU A 84 22.13 1.85 17.59
CA LEU A 84 20.89 1.44 18.23
C LEU A 84 21.07 1.77 19.71
N LEU A 85 20.39 2.81 20.18
CA LEU A 85 20.16 3.04 21.61
C LEU A 85 19.40 1.81 22.16
N GLN A 86 20.16 0.77 22.51
CA GLN A 86 19.63 -0.37 23.22
C GLN A 86 19.42 0.09 24.66
N ILE A 87 18.16 0.39 24.99
CA ILE A 87 17.75 0.54 26.37
C ILE A 87 17.90 -0.85 27.01
N PRO A 88 18.78 -1.02 28.02
CA PRO A 88 18.98 -2.32 28.63
C PRO A 88 17.68 -2.78 29.30
N ASN A 89 17.34 -4.06 29.13
CA ASN A 89 16.13 -4.75 29.63
C ASN A 89 14.82 -4.61 28.85
N VAL A 90 14.83 -4.09 27.62
CA VAL A 90 13.65 -4.27 26.76
C VAL A 90 13.80 -5.61 26.02
N PRO A 91 12.86 -6.58 26.14
CA PRO A 91 12.84 -7.76 25.27
C PRO A 91 12.97 -7.30 23.82
N PRO A 92 13.56 -8.09 22.89
CA PRO A 92 13.71 -7.65 21.51
C PRO A 92 12.34 -7.24 21.05
N ILE A 93 12.10 -5.94 20.94
CA ILE A 93 10.96 -5.43 20.21
C ILE A 93 11.30 -5.99 18.85
N VAL A 94 10.59 -7.04 18.46
CA VAL A 94 10.38 -7.32 17.06
C VAL A 94 9.63 -6.07 16.66
N THR A 95 10.36 -5.00 16.37
CA THR A 95 9.87 -4.06 15.41
C THR A 95 9.94 -4.87 14.14
N PRO A 96 8.90 -4.86 13.29
CA PRO A 96 9.12 -5.28 11.92
C PRO A 96 10.24 -4.36 11.45
N ASN A 97 11.48 -4.84 11.46
CA ASN A 97 12.61 -4.11 10.94
C ASN A 97 12.42 -4.19 9.43
N VAL A 98 11.44 -3.40 8.97
CA VAL A 98 10.98 -3.30 7.60
C VAL A 98 12.07 -2.73 6.72
N LEU A 99 13.24 -2.36 7.25
CA LEU A 99 14.37 -1.89 6.46
C LEU A 99 14.81 -2.93 5.44
N HIS A 100 14.92 -4.21 5.84
CA HIS A 100 15.31 -5.28 4.91
C HIS A 100 14.20 -5.57 3.91
N LEU A 101 12.95 -5.68 4.37
CA LEU A 101 11.80 -5.84 3.49
C LEU A 101 11.68 -4.69 2.48
N ARG A 102 11.82 -3.45 2.95
CA ARG A 102 11.81 -2.23 2.15
C ARG A 102 12.89 -2.27 1.09
N TYR A 103 14.13 -2.57 1.49
CA TYR A 103 15.25 -2.67 0.57
C TYR A 103 14.96 -3.71 -0.52
N LEU A 104 14.52 -4.92 -0.15
CA LEU A 104 14.22 -6.00 -1.09
C LEU A 104 13.07 -5.64 -2.05
N LEU A 105 12.02 -4.97 -1.56
CA LEU A 105 10.92 -4.51 -2.42
C LEU A 105 11.40 -3.47 -3.44
N HIS A 106 12.39 -2.65 -3.09
CA HIS A 106 12.88 -1.55 -3.91
C HIS A 106 14.01 -1.89 -4.87
N GLN A 107 14.66 -3.04 -4.73
CA GLN A 107 15.86 -3.41 -5.51
C GLN A 107 15.67 -3.27 -7.03
N ASN A 108 14.46 -3.52 -7.53
CA ASN A 108 14.15 -3.51 -8.95
C ASN A 108 13.50 -2.19 -9.42
N SER A 109 13.42 -1.17 -8.55
CA SER A 109 12.77 0.10 -8.85
C SER A 109 13.76 1.27 -8.79
N HIS A 110 13.94 1.97 -9.91
CA HIS A 110 14.83 3.13 -9.96
C HIS A 110 14.28 4.31 -9.11
N GLU A 111 12.96 4.42 -8.96
CA GLU A 111 12.33 5.53 -8.25
C GLU A 111 12.29 5.33 -6.73
N PHE A 112 11.93 4.12 -6.28
CA PHE A 112 11.77 3.84 -4.84
C PHE A 112 13.06 3.42 -4.14
N SER A 113 14.15 3.12 -4.88
CA SER A 113 15.48 2.92 -4.31
C SER A 113 16.14 4.22 -3.79
N SER A 114 15.60 5.38 -4.15
CA SER A 114 16.07 6.68 -3.69
C SER A 114 15.51 7.08 -2.31
N ASN A 115 16.24 7.92 -1.57
CA ASN A 115 15.76 8.55 -0.33
C ASN A 115 14.92 9.81 -0.57
N ARG A 116 14.44 10.04 -1.81
CA ARG A 116 13.63 11.22 -2.15
C ARG A 116 12.18 11.05 -1.68
N GLN A 117 11.45 12.16 -1.59
CA GLN A 117 10.00 12.11 -1.38
C GLN A 117 9.33 11.51 -2.61
N GLN A 118 8.38 10.61 -2.39
CA GLN A 118 7.69 9.85 -3.45
C GLN A 118 6.18 9.92 -3.28
N CYS A 119 5.48 9.75 -4.40
CA CYS A 119 4.02 9.69 -4.41
C CYS A 119 3.53 8.44 -3.66
N ALA A 120 2.59 8.62 -2.72
CA ALA A 120 2.06 7.52 -1.92
C ALA A 120 1.19 6.57 -2.76
N TYR A 121 0.40 7.13 -3.70
CA TYR A 121 -0.47 6.36 -4.57
C TYR A 121 0.31 5.49 -5.56
N GLU A 122 1.34 6.06 -6.19
CA GLU A 122 2.21 5.32 -7.09
C GLU A 122 2.92 4.16 -6.38
N TYR A 123 3.40 4.42 -5.15
CA TYR A 123 3.98 3.38 -4.31
C TYR A 123 2.97 2.29 -3.93
N PHE A 124 1.69 2.65 -3.72
CA PHE A 124 0.62 1.69 -3.44
C PHE A 124 0.41 0.75 -4.62
N ILE A 125 0.22 1.28 -5.83
CA ILE A 125 0.04 0.46 -7.04
C ILE A 125 1.27 -0.41 -7.30
N HIS A 126 2.48 0.14 -7.16
CA HIS A 126 3.71 -0.62 -7.30
C HIS A 126 3.77 -1.81 -6.34
N LEU A 127 3.41 -1.59 -5.07
CA LEU A 127 3.41 -2.63 -4.04
C LEU A 127 2.35 -3.69 -4.31
N LEU A 128 1.14 -3.33 -4.76
CA LEU A 128 0.11 -4.31 -5.14
C LEU A 128 0.61 -5.21 -6.27
N ASN A 129 1.12 -4.63 -7.35
CA ASN A 129 1.65 -5.37 -8.50
C ASN A 129 2.78 -6.33 -8.09
N GLN A 130 3.66 -5.88 -7.20
CA GLN A 130 4.75 -6.72 -6.69
C GLN A 130 4.24 -7.86 -5.80
N LEU A 131 3.19 -7.62 -5.00
CA LEU A 131 2.57 -8.66 -4.20
C LEU A 131 1.90 -9.74 -5.07
N GLU A 132 1.24 -9.33 -6.14
CA GLU A 132 0.64 -10.25 -7.10
C GLU A 132 1.69 -11.07 -7.84
N SER A 133 2.74 -10.42 -8.35
CA SER A 133 3.77 -11.10 -9.14
C SER A 133 4.62 -12.07 -8.31
N GLU A 134 5.03 -11.67 -7.09
CA GLU A 134 5.99 -12.44 -6.28
C GLU A 134 5.33 -13.48 -5.37
N PHE A 135 4.08 -13.26 -4.98
CA PHE A 135 3.41 -14.11 -3.98
C PHE A 135 2.17 -14.81 -4.51
N THR A 136 1.81 -14.63 -5.79
CA THR A 136 0.59 -15.17 -6.40
C THR A 136 -0.65 -14.91 -5.53
N ALA A 137 -0.62 -13.79 -4.80
CA ALA A 137 -1.74 -13.37 -3.98
C ALA A 137 -2.72 -12.68 -4.93
N ASP A 138 -3.98 -13.13 -4.94
CA ASP A 138 -5.05 -12.38 -5.59
C ASP A 138 -5.36 -11.16 -4.72
N VAL A 139 -4.68 -10.05 -5.03
CA VAL A 139 -4.76 -8.78 -4.31
C VAL A 139 -5.80 -7.87 -4.95
N GLU A 140 -5.86 -7.84 -6.29
CA GLU A 140 -6.83 -7.07 -7.06
C GLU A 140 -8.27 -7.32 -6.63
N SER A 141 -8.66 -8.57 -6.32
CA SER A 141 -10.04 -8.87 -5.89
C SER A 141 -10.45 -8.20 -4.57
N ASP A 142 -9.50 -7.95 -3.66
CA ASP A 142 -9.79 -7.35 -2.36
C ASP A 142 -9.98 -5.82 -2.44
N TYR A 143 -9.46 -5.17 -3.50
CA TYR A 143 -9.51 -3.71 -3.69
C TYR A 143 -10.34 -3.26 -4.90
N SER A 144 -10.69 -4.17 -5.79
CA SER A 144 -11.39 -3.83 -7.03
C SER A 144 -12.88 -3.57 -6.83
N CYS A 145 -13.41 -2.65 -7.62
CA CYS A 145 -14.83 -2.38 -7.73
C CYS A 145 -15.24 -2.21 -9.20
N TRP A 146 -16.54 -2.35 -9.46
CA TRP A 146 -17.09 -2.15 -10.79
C TRP A 146 -17.48 -0.69 -10.99
N GLN A 147 -16.85 -0.04 -11.96
CA GLN A 147 -17.27 1.25 -12.48
C GLN A 147 -18.12 1.05 -13.72
N THR A 148 -19.28 1.71 -13.75
CA THR A 148 -20.16 1.72 -14.91
C THR A 148 -20.23 3.12 -15.49
N THR A 149 -19.81 3.26 -16.74
CA THR A 149 -19.94 4.49 -17.51
C THR A 149 -21.15 4.36 -18.43
N ARG A 150 -22.10 5.28 -18.28
CA ARG A 150 -23.30 5.38 -19.12
C ARG A 150 -23.13 6.53 -20.10
N ILE A 151 -23.15 6.21 -21.40
CA ILE A 151 -23.08 7.20 -22.48
C ILE A 151 -24.47 7.31 -23.11
N VAL A 152 -24.99 8.52 -23.23
CA VAL A 152 -26.30 8.79 -23.84
C VAL A 152 -26.11 9.70 -25.03
N CYS A 153 -26.60 9.29 -26.19
CA CYS A 153 -26.63 10.15 -27.36
C CYS A 153 -27.76 11.18 -27.21
N THR A 154 -27.44 12.47 -27.29
CA THR A 154 -28.40 13.58 -27.19
C THR A 154 -29.40 13.64 -28.34
N ARG A 155 -29.09 13.03 -29.49
CA ARG A 155 -29.94 13.05 -30.69
C ARG A 155 -30.99 11.94 -30.72
N CYS A 156 -30.59 10.70 -30.44
CA CYS A 156 -31.50 9.54 -30.51
C CYS A 156 -31.87 8.95 -29.15
N ASN A 157 -31.33 9.48 -28.05
CA ASN A 157 -31.47 8.94 -26.69
C ASN A 157 -31.02 7.47 -26.55
N GLY A 158 -30.25 6.97 -27.51
CA GLY A 158 -29.61 5.66 -27.43
C GLY A 158 -28.61 5.64 -26.30
N VAL A 159 -28.63 4.56 -25.52
CA VAL A 159 -27.76 4.39 -24.35
C VAL A 159 -26.74 3.30 -24.64
N TYR A 160 -25.50 3.55 -24.25
CA TYR A 160 -24.42 2.58 -24.25
C TYR A 160 -23.82 2.49 -22.85
N TYR A 161 -23.63 1.27 -22.36
CA TYR A 161 -23.02 1.00 -21.07
C TYR A 161 -21.63 0.40 -21.28
N GLN A 162 -20.66 0.93 -20.56
CA GLN A 162 -19.32 0.37 -20.46
C GLN A 162 -19.06 0.03 -18.99
N HIS A 163 -18.70 -1.22 -18.74
CA HIS A 163 -18.31 -1.70 -17.41
C HIS A 163 -16.80 -1.91 -17.39
N SER A 164 -16.14 -1.39 -16.37
CA SER A 164 -14.71 -1.58 -16.13
C SER A 164 -14.47 -1.86 -14.65
N GLN A 165 -13.61 -2.83 -14.36
CA GLN A 165 -13.13 -3.07 -13.02
C GLN A 165 -11.99 -2.10 -12.73
N VAL A 166 -12.03 -1.43 -11.57
CA VAL A 166 -11.04 -0.42 -11.16
C VAL A 166 -10.64 -0.64 -9.71
N VAL A 167 -9.38 -0.34 -9.37
CA VAL A 167 -8.83 -0.47 -8.00
C VAL A 167 -8.85 0.86 -7.26
N ASN A 168 -8.99 1.97 -7.99
CA ASN A 168 -9.00 3.33 -7.46
C ASN A 168 -10.06 4.19 -8.14
N ILE A 169 -10.51 5.22 -7.43
CA ILE A 169 -11.40 6.26 -7.96
C ILE A 169 -10.72 7.61 -7.72
N ASP A 170 -10.31 8.26 -8.80
CA ASP A 170 -9.65 9.56 -8.74
C ASP A 170 -10.68 10.69 -8.74
N ILE A 171 -10.78 11.39 -7.61
CA ILE A 171 -11.73 12.48 -7.42
C ILE A 171 -10.99 13.82 -7.47
N SER A 172 -11.33 14.66 -8.44
CA SER A 172 -10.78 16.02 -8.53
C SER A 172 -11.39 16.92 -7.46
N VAL A 173 -10.55 17.40 -6.54
CA VAL A 173 -10.94 18.41 -5.54
C VAL A 173 -10.67 19.79 -6.14
N LEU A 174 -11.71 20.60 -6.32
CA LEU A 174 -11.50 22.00 -6.72
C LEU A 174 -10.79 22.75 -5.60
N LYS A 175 -9.80 23.56 -5.93
CA LYS A 175 -9.32 24.57 -4.98
C LYS A 175 -10.40 25.64 -4.89
N SER A 176 -10.84 25.97 -3.68
CA SER A 176 -11.63 27.19 -3.47
C SER A 176 -10.85 28.35 -4.08
N SER A 177 -11.48 29.10 -4.98
CA SER A 177 -10.95 30.33 -5.56
C SER A 177 -10.75 31.36 -4.44
N GLY A 178 -9.63 31.26 -3.74
CA GLY A 178 -9.06 32.29 -2.89
C GLY A 178 -7.87 32.86 -3.63
N ASP A 179 -7.92 34.15 -3.91
CA ASP A 179 -6.81 34.94 -4.44
C ASP A 179 -5.49 34.65 -3.71
N HIS A 180 -4.39 34.90 -4.39
CA HIS A 180 -3.04 34.87 -3.86
C HIS A 180 -2.85 35.83 -2.67
N GLN A 181 -3.33 35.48 -1.49
CA GLN A 181 -2.84 35.98 -0.22
C GLN A 181 -2.60 34.78 0.69
N VAL A 182 -1.34 34.64 1.11
CA VAL A 182 -0.87 33.65 2.07
C VAL A 182 -1.39 34.07 3.45
N ASP A 183 -2.70 33.99 3.65
CA ASP A 183 -3.28 34.02 4.97
C ASP A 183 -3.28 32.62 5.54
N THR A 184 -2.79 32.52 6.77
CA THR A 184 -2.71 31.30 7.59
C THR A 184 -4.09 30.89 8.10
N SER A 185 -5.14 31.13 7.30
CA SER A 185 -6.51 30.75 7.61
C SER A 185 -6.75 29.30 7.18
N PRO A 186 -7.57 28.54 7.93
CA PRO A 186 -7.81 27.15 7.63
C PRO A 186 -8.45 27.04 6.25
N SER A 187 -7.78 26.31 5.36
CA SER A 187 -8.31 25.93 4.04
C SER A 187 -9.78 25.57 4.18
N HIS A 188 -10.66 26.25 3.44
CA HIS A 188 -12.10 25.99 3.52
C HIS A 188 -12.35 24.49 3.31
N ALA A 189 -12.93 23.85 4.32
CA ALA A 189 -13.21 22.42 4.27
C ALA A 189 -14.22 22.16 3.14
N ILE A 190 -13.81 21.41 2.13
CA ILE A 190 -14.69 20.97 1.05
C ILE A 190 -15.36 19.67 1.51
N PRO A 191 -16.69 19.61 1.59
CA PRO A 191 -17.39 18.40 1.96
C PRO A 191 -17.12 17.27 0.96
N PHE A 192 -16.74 16.09 1.47
CA PHE A 192 -16.50 14.90 0.63
C PHE A 192 -17.74 14.46 -0.17
N ALA A 193 -18.94 14.69 0.37
CA ALA A 193 -20.18 14.39 -0.35
C ALA A 193 -20.30 15.19 -1.65
N GLU A 194 -19.90 16.47 -1.64
CA GLU A 194 -19.96 17.33 -2.83
C GLU A 194 -18.99 16.87 -3.92
N THR A 195 -17.81 16.37 -3.53
CA THR A 195 -16.83 15.88 -4.51
C THR A 195 -17.29 14.57 -5.17
N ILE A 196 -18.00 13.70 -4.43
CA ILE A 196 -18.62 12.50 -5.02
C ILE A 196 -19.75 12.87 -5.99
N VAL A 197 -20.64 13.79 -5.59
CA VAL A 197 -21.72 14.23 -6.46
C VAL A 197 -21.16 14.78 -7.78
N ARG A 198 -20.13 15.63 -7.69
CA ARG A 198 -19.43 16.18 -8.85
C ARG A 198 -18.73 15.12 -9.70
N TYR A 199 -18.18 14.08 -9.08
CA TYR A 199 -17.59 12.96 -9.82
C TYR A 199 -18.65 12.23 -10.66
N ALA A 200 -19.87 12.09 -10.13
CA ALA A 200 -20.99 11.41 -10.78
C ALA A 200 -21.82 12.31 -11.72
N GLU A 201 -21.51 13.60 -11.84
CA GLU A 201 -22.22 14.53 -12.73
C GLU A 201 -22.08 14.13 -14.21
N GLU A 202 -23.17 14.33 -14.96
CA GLU A 202 -23.19 14.16 -16.40
C GLU A 202 -22.27 15.18 -17.07
N LYS A 203 -21.33 14.71 -17.87
CA LYS A 203 -20.39 15.56 -18.62
C LYS A 203 -20.67 15.41 -20.11
N PRO A 204 -20.78 16.52 -20.87
CA PRO A 204 -20.91 16.44 -22.31
C PRO A 204 -19.64 15.82 -22.89
N LEU A 205 -19.82 14.79 -23.73
CA LEU A 205 -18.73 14.18 -24.48
C LEU A 205 -18.75 14.74 -25.89
N GLU A 206 -17.77 15.57 -26.23
CA GLU A 206 -17.66 16.15 -27.56
C GLU A 206 -17.14 15.11 -28.56
N ASN A 207 -17.62 15.19 -29.81
CA ASN A 207 -17.19 14.36 -30.93
C ASN A 207 -17.45 12.84 -30.74
N PHE A 208 -18.55 12.48 -30.08
CA PHE A 208 -18.93 11.09 -29.93
C PHE A 208 -19.59 10.56 -31.22
N ASP A 209 -19.10 9.43 -31.72
CA ASP A 209 -19.68 8.77 -32.89
C ASP A 209 -20.79 7.80 -32.46
N CYS A 210 -22.04 8.18 -32.69
CA CYS A 210 -23.18 7.39 -32.29
C CYS A 210 -23.46 6.28 -33.31
N ARG A 211 -23.31 5.01 -32.89
CA ARG A 211 -23.62 3.84 -33.72
C ARG A 211 -25.05 3.80 -34.26
N ASN A 212 -26.01 4.37 -33.53
CA ASN A 212 -27.42 4.39 -33.91
C ASN A 212 -27.75 5.56 -34.88
N CYS A 213 -27.04 6.68 -34.80
CA CYS A 213 -27.25 7.82 -35.70
C CYS A 213 -26.30 7.82 -36.91
N SER A 214 -25.22 7.03 -36.84
CA SER A 214 -24.11 7.05 -37.81
C SER A 214 -23.60 8.47 -38.08
N ALA A 215 -23.60 9.31 -37.04
CA ALA A 215 -23.24 10.71 -37.11
C ALA A 215 -22.55 11.12 -35.81
N ARG A 216 -21.61 12.07 -35.93
CA ARG A 216 -20.92 12.67 -34.79
C ARG A 216 -21.86 13.62 -34.05
N THR A 217 -21.90 13.49 -32.74
CA THR A 217 -22.69 14.30 -31.80
C THR A 217 -21.84 14.86 -30.69
#